data_AF-A0ABC8T3X8-F1
#
_entry.id   AF-A0ABC8T3X8-F1
#
_cell.length_a   1.000
_cell.length_b   1.000
_cell.length_c   1.000
_cell.angle_alpha   90.00
_cell.angle_beta   90.00
_cell.angle_gamma   90.00
#
_symmetry.space_group_name_H-M   'P 1'
#
loop_
_entity.id
_entity.type
_entity.pdbx_description
1 polymer ?
#
loop_
_entity_poly.entity_id
_entity_poly.type
_entity_poly.pdbx_seq_one_letter_code
_entity_poly.pdbx_strand_id
1 'polypeptide(L)'
;MAEIGKTVLDTGWLAARSTEIDLSGVQLTTTHPPTGPTSPWMEAVVPGTVLATLVKNKVVPDPFYGLENEAIIDIADSGREYYTFWFFTTFQCKLVE
;
A
#
# COMPACT_ATOMS: atom_id res chain seq x y z
N MET A 1 20.07 -20.03 20.78
CA MET A 1 19.07 -19.24 21.53
C MET A 1 18.47 -18.24 20.56
N ALA A 2 17.23 -18.46 20.11
CA ALA A 2 16.54 -17.42 19.35
C ALA A 2 16.18 -16.30 20.33
N GLU A 3 16.72 -15.11 20.13
CA GLU A 3 16.23 -13.95 20.85
C GLU A 3 14.75 -13.78 20.54
N ILE A 4 13.92 -13.71 21.59
CA ILE A 4 12.53 -13.27 21.48
C ILE A 4 12.60 -11.79 21.09
N GLY A 5 12.68 -11.53 19.79
CA GLY A 5 12.88 -10.22 19.21
C GLY A 5 11.59 -9.66 18.61
N LYS A 6 11.41 -8.34 18.70
CA LYS A 6 10.38 -7.60 17.95
C LYS A 6 10.96 -7.20 16.60
N THR A 7 10.36 -7.66 15.51
CA THR A 7 10.67 -7.18 14.16
C THR A 7 9.70 -6.06 13.78
N VAL A 8 10.24 -4.90 13.39
CA VAL A 8 9.44 -3.79 12.85
C VAL A 8 9.24 -4.04 11.35
N LEU A 9 8.00 -3.89 10.88
CA LEU A 9 7.63 -4.03 9.47
C LEU A 9 7.25 -2.65 8.91
N ASP A 10 8.24 -1.81 8.66
CA ASP A 10 8.10 -0.44 8.15
C ASP A 10 8.64 -0.26 6.72
N THR A 11 9.21 -1.31 6.13
CA THR A 11 9.80 -1.28 4.78
C THR A 11 9.24 -2.38 3.89
N GLY A 12 9.43 -2.23 2.57
CA GLY A 12 9.05 -3.25 1.58
C GLY A 12 7.55 -3.44 1.36
N TRP A 13 6.72 -2.50 1.84
CA TRP A 13 5.28 -2.54 1.61
C TRP A 13 4.94 -2.06 0.20
N LEU A 14 3.99 -2.74 -0.41
CA LEU A 14 3.36 -2.38 -1.68
C LEU A 14 1.90 -2.03 -1.44
N ALA A 15 1.38 -1.10 -2.24
CA ALA A 15 -0.04 -0.79 -2.26
C ALA A 15 -0.60 -0.77 -3.68
N ALA A 16 -1.87 -1.13 -3.83
CA ALA A 16 -2.63 -1.03 -5.07
C ALA A 16 -4.10 -0.76 -4.74
N ARG A 17 -4.81 0.00 -5.58
CA ARG A 17 -6.24 0.22 -5.38
C ARG A 17 -7.00 -1.09 -5.57
N SER A 18 -7.98 -1.38 -4.71
CA SER A 18 -8.70 -2.68 -4.76
C SER A 18 -9.40 -2.90 -6.10
N THR A 19 -9.91 -1.83 -6.72
CA THR A 19 -10.59 -1.87 -8.02
C THR A 19 -9.68 -2.17 -9.21
N GLU A 20 -8.36 -2.09 -9.04
CA GLU A 20 -7.36 -2.38 -10.08
C GLU A 20 -6.82 -3.82 -9.96
N ILE A 21 -7.25 -4.56 -8.93
CA ILE A 21 -6.80 -5.91 -8.62
C ILE A 21 -7.97 -6.88 -8.74
N ASP A 22 -7.97 -7.68 -9.80
CA ASP A 22 -8.94 -8.77 -9.99
C ASP A 22 -8.44 -10.09 -9.36
N LEU A 23 -7.93 -9.99 -8.13
CA LEU A 23 -7.42 -11.12 -7.35
C LEU A 23 -8.00 -11.06 -5.93
N SER A 24 -8.36 -12.23 -5.41
CA SER A 24 -8.74 -12.36 -4.01
C SER A 24 -7.53 -12.24 -3.08
N GLY A 25 -7.78 -11.90 -1.81
CA GLY A 25 -6.74 -11.89 -0.78
C GLY A 25 -6.01 -13.23 -0.64
N VAL A 26 -6.71 -14.36 -0.86
CA VAL A 26 -6.10 -15.70 -0.88
C VAL A 26 -5.10 -15.83 -2.02
N GLN A 27 -5.46 -15.41 -3.24
CA GLN A 27 -4.54 -15.49 -4.38
C GLN A 27 -3.32 -14.59 -4.17
N LEU A 28 -3.52 -13.36 -3.70
CA LEU A 28 -2.43 -12.41 -3.40
C LEU A 28 -1.44 -12.95 -2.36
N THR A 29 -1.89 -13.76 -1.40
CA THR A 29 -1.04 -14.26 -0.31
C THR A 29 -0.48 -15.67 -0.56
N THR A 30 -0.83 -16.34 -1.66
CA THR A 30 -0.42 -17.73 -1.93
C THR A 30 0.15 -17.97 -3.33
N THR A 31 -0.58 -17.59 -4.37
CA THR A 31 -0.31 -18.00 -5.76
C THR A 31 0.16 -16.86 -6.63
N HIS A 32 -0.27 -15.63 -6.33
CA HIS A 32 0.00 -14.44 -7.13
C HIS A 32 0.44 -13.26 -6.25
N PRO A 33 1.50 -13.41 -5.43
CA PRO A 33 2.03 -12.27 -4.68
C PRO A 33 2.61 -11.22 -5.64
N PRO A 34 2.38 -9.92 -5.40
CA PRO A 34 3.06 -8.88 -6.16
C PRO A 34 4.57 -8.95 -5.92
N THR A 35 5.35 -8.79 -6.98
CA THR A 35 6.80 -8.97 -6.96
C THR A 35 7.58 -7.65 -6.85
N GLY A 36 6.91 -6.50 -6.91
CA GLY A 36 7.53 -5.19 -6.80
C GLY A 36 6.58 -4.03 -7.12
N PRO A 37 7.09 -2.78 -7.10
CA PRO A 37 6.32 -1.58 -7.39
C PRO A 37 6.13 -1.40 -8.92
N THR A 38 5.36 -2.31 -9.52
CA THR A 38 4.97 -2.26 -10.92
C THR A 38 3.46 -2.12 -11.04
N SER A 39 2.99 -1.20 -11.88
CA SER A 39 1.58 -0.90 -12.08
C SER A 39 0.70 -2.18 -12.14
N PRO A 40 -0.38 -2.26 -11.35
CA PRO A 40 -0.96 -1.19 -10.51
C PRO A 40 -0.34 -1.07 -9.11
N TRP A 41 0.65 -1.89 -8.75
CA TRP A 41 1.33 -1.83 -7.46
C TRP A 41 2.35 -0.68 -7.41
N MET A 42 2.42 -0.03 -6.26
CA MET A 42 3.34 1.06 -5.97
C MET A 42 3.95 0.90 -4.58
N GLU A 43 5.03 1.61 -4.29
CA GLU A 43 5.68 1.53 -2.99
C GLU A 43 4.83 2.23 -1.92
N ALA A 44 4.44 1.51 -0.87
CA ALA A 44 3.62 2.06 0.20
C ALA A 44 4.45 2.79 1.26
N VAL A 45 3.86 3.82 1.87
CA VAL A 45 4.46 4.55 3.00
C VAL A 45 3.96 3.94 4.31
N VAL A 46 4.87 3.37 5.09
CA VAL A 46 4.59 2.83 6.43
C VAL A 46 5.66 3.36 7.41
N PRO A 47 5.28 4.05 8.51
CA PRO A 47 3.93 4.51 8.84
C PRO A 47 3.46 5.62 7.88
N GLY A 48 2.19 5.59 7.48
CA GLY A 48 1.62 6.57 6.55
C GLY A 48 0.15 6.32 6.25
N THR A 49 -0.40 7.12 5.33
CA THR A 49 -1.78 7.00 4.83
C THR A 49 -1.80 6.61 3.35
N VAL A 50 -2.97 6.26 2.83
CA VAL A 50 -3.19 6.08 1.39
C VAL A 50 -2.77 7.34 0.63
N LEU A 51 -3.20 8.53 1.08
CA LEU A 51 -2.84 9.79 0.45
C LEU A 51 -1.31 10.02 0.44
N ALA A 52 -0.62 9.77 1.55
CA ALA A 52 0.84 9.89 1.61
C ALA A 52 1.53 8.95 0.62
N THR A 53 1.00 7.73 0.45
CA THR A 53 1.47 6.77 -0.55
C THR A 53 1.25 7.29 -1.98
N LEU A 54 0.07 7.83 -2.29
CA LEU A 54 -0.24 8.37 -3.62
C LEU A 54 0.66 9.58 -3.96
N VAL A 55 0.91 10.47 -3.01
CA VAL A 55 1.80 11.64 -3.18
C VAL A 55 3.25 11.19 -3.39
N LYS A 56 3.76 10.25 -2.57
CA LYS A 56 5.12 9.69 -2.74
C LYS A 56 5.34 9.12 -4.14
N ASN A 57 4.34 8.43 -4.67
CA ASN A 57 4.40 7.81 -6.01
C ASN A 57 3.97 8.77 -7.13
N LYS A 58 3.74 10.06 -6.83
CA LYS A 58 3.36 11.11 -7.80
C LYS A 58 2.04 10.82 -8.54
N VAL A 59 1.17 10.02 -7.94
CA VAL A 59 -0.19 9.76 -8.46
C VAL A 59 -1.11 10.94 -8.13
N VAL A 60 -0.89 11.58 -6.99
CA VAL A 60 -1.55 12.82 -6.55
C VAL A 60 -0.46 13.89 -6.39
N PRO A 61 -0.70 15.14 -6.84
CA PRO A 61 0.24 16.25 -6.68
C PRO A 61 0.42 16.66 -5.20
N ASP A 62 1.36 17.56 -4.89
CA ASP A 62 1.63 17.96 -3.51
C ASP A 62 0.49 18.87 -3.00
N PRO A 63 -0.34 18.44 -2.04
CA PRO A 63 -1.49 19.21 -1.62
C PRO A 63 -1.14 20.57 -0.99
N PHE A 64 0.12 20.80 -0.60
CA PHE A 64 0.57 22.07 -0.05
C PHE A 64 1.07 23.07 -1.10
N TYR A 65 1.17 22.67 -2.36
CA TYR A 65 1.59 23.56 -3.44
C TYR A 65 0.38 24.18 -4.17
N GLY A 66 0.25 25.50 -4.08
CA GLY A 66 -0.82 26.23 -4.78
C GLY A 66 -2.22 25.76 -4.35
N LEU A 67 -2.99 25.25 -5.32
CA LEU A 67 -4.32 24.66 -5.12
C LEU A 67 -4.35 23.17 -5.50
N GLU A 68 -3.19 22.49 -5.49
CA GLU A 68 -3.09 21.07 -5.86
C GLU A 68 -3.90 20.14 -4.94
N ASN A 69 -4.29 20.60 -3.75
CA ASN A 69 -5.24 19.90 -2.88
C ASN A 69 -6.59 19.64 -3.55
N GLU A 70 -7.02 20.47 -4.51
CA GLU A 70 -8.28 20.28 -5.25
C GLU A 70 -8.24 19.04 -6.17
N ALA A 71 -7.06 18.48 -6.44
CA ALA A 71 -6.93 17.22 -7.17
C ALA A 71 -7.31 15.98 -6.33
N ILE A 72 -7.47 16.13 -5.01
CA ILE A 72 -7.90 15.06 -4.11
C ILE A 72 -9.43 14.99 -4.12
N ILE A 73 -9.97 13.96 -4.78
CA ILE A 73 -11.42 13.79 -4.92
C ILE A 73 -12.05 13.49 -3.55
N ASP A 74 -13.13 14.17 -3.17
CA ASP A 74 -13.81 13.87 -1.91
C ASP A 74 -14.45 12.46 -1.95
N ILE A 75 -14.46 11.77 -0.82
CA ILE A 75 -15.04 10.42 -0.72
C ILE A 75 -16.56 10.40 -0.98
N ALA A 76 -17.26 11.52 -0.74
CA ALA A 76 -18.68 11.66 -1.07
C ALA A 76 -18.92 11.64 -2.60
N ASP A 77 -17.95 12.10 -3.39
CA ASP A 77 -18.02 12.10 -4.85
C ASP A 77 -17.45 10.82 -5.45
N SER A 78 -16.28 10.37 -4.99
CA SER A 78 -15.61 9.17 -5.52
C SER A 78 -16.24 7.86 -5.06
N GLY A 79 -16.93 7.88 -3.91
CA GLY A 79 -17.31 6.70 -3.16
C GLY A 79 -16.13 6.04 -2.44
N ARG A 80 -16.46 5.16 -1.48
CA ARG A 80 -15.48 4.48 -0.63
C ARG A 80 -14.47 3.63 -1.39
N GLU A 81 -14.92 2.99 -2.48
CA GLU A 81 -14.14 1.99 -3.22
C GLU A 81 -12.89 2.63 -3.86
N TYR A 82 -12.95 3.91 -4.23
CA TYR A 82 -11.82 4.67 -4.76
C TYR A 82 -10.63 4.76 -3.76
N TYR A 83 -10.94 4.79 -2.46
CA TYR A 83 -9.97 4.88 -1.37
C TYR A 83 -9.74 3.54 -0.65
N THR A 84 -10.27 2.44 -1.17
CA THR A 84 -9.98 1.08 -0.68
C THR A 84 -8.73 0.55 -1.37
N PHE A 85 -7.71 0.17 -0.59
CA PHE A 85 -6.41 -0.27 -1.09
C PHE A 85 -5.99 -1.60 -0.46
N TRP A 86 -5.32 -2.44 -1.25
CA TRP A 86 -4.51 -3.52 -0.74
C TRP A 86 -3.18 -2.97 -0.24
N PHE A 87 -2.72 -3.44 0.91
CA PHE A 87 -1.35 -3.26 1.41
C PHE A 87 -0.73 -4.64 1.58
N PHE A 88 0.42 -4.85 0.95
CA PHE A 88 1.08 -6.15 0.89
C PHE A 88 2.56 -6.03 1.27
N THR A 89 3.03 -6.94 2.12
CA THR A 89 4.46 -7.11 2.40
C THR A 89 4.74 -8.59 2.67
N THR A 90 6.01 -8.97 2.60
CA THR A 90 6.46 -10.28 3.04
C THR A 90 7.53 -10.10 4.10
N PHE A 91 7.57 -11.00 5.07
CA PHE A 91 8.56 -10.97 6.13
C PHE A 91 8.96 -12.40 6.50
N GLN A 92 10.20 -12.55 6.96
CA GLN A 92 10.68 -13.84 7.42
C GLN A 92 10.20 -14.08 8.85
N CYS A 93 9.46 -15.15 9.06
CA CYS A 93 9.10 -15.64 10.38
C CYS A 93 9.90 -16.91 10.65
N LYS A 94 10.94 -16.81 11.50
CA LYS A 94 11.70 -17.99 11.92
C LYS A 94 10.93 -18.67 13.05
N LEU A 95 10.58 -19.94 12.86
CA LEU A 95 10.21 -20.79 13.99
C LEU A 95 11.48 -21.04 14.81
N VAL A 96 11.37 -20.86 16.13
CA VAL A 96 12.43 -21.24 17.06
C VAL A 96 12.47 -22.77 17.08
N GLU A 97 13.56 -23.37 16.59
CA GLU A 97 13.85 -24.79 16.81
C GLU A 97 14.20 -25.08 18.28
#